data_AF-A0A068VPR8-F1
#
_entry.id   AF-A0A068VPR8-F1
#
_cell.length_a   1.000
_cell.length_b   1.000
_cell.length_c   1.000
_cell.angle_alpha   90.00
_cell.angle_beta   90.00
_cell.angle_gamma   90.00
#
_symmetry.space_group_name_H-M   'P 1'
#
loop_
_entity.id
_entity.type
_entity.pdbx_description
1 polymer ?
#
loop_
_entity_poly.entity_id
_entity_poly.type
_entity_poly.pdbx_seq_one_letter_code
_entity_poly.pdbx_strand_id
1 'polypeptide(L)'
;MATVAANFPVAVTAKCQKTELANNYVKQFQSAEVDAILKQAGETKLIVPGGWTPVNPADPHIQELGRFAVDEHNKQTGDKLVFVAVVAGLKKPVELATLYWLIIEAKDSDGNQNIYKALVQETDLEMKKLLYFGEVVPPVN
;
A
#
# COMPACT_ATOMS: atom_id res chain seq x y z
N MET A 1 -3.15 25.29 -50.14
CA MET A 1 -2.22 25.92 -49.18
C MET A 1 -2.35 25.19 -47.85
N ALA A 2 -1.30 24.41 -47.51
CA ALA A 2 -0.79 24.01 -46.17
C ALA A 2 -1.78 23.53 -45.07
N THR A 3 -1.53 22.50 -44.23
CA THR A 3 -0.38 21.61 -44.01
C THR A 3 -0.86 20.43 -43.12
N VAL A 4 -0.22 19.27 -43.32
CA VAL A 4 -0.26 18.03 -42.53
C VAL A 4 0.11 18.23 -41.05
N ALA A 5 -0.53 17.48 -40.16
CA ALA A 5 0.15 16.87 -39.01
C ALA A 5 -0.53 15.54 -38.65
N ALA A 6 0.16 14.44 -38.95
CA ALA A 6 -0.11 13.13 -38.39
C ALA A 6 0.02 13.17 -36.86
N ASN A 7 -0.77 12.37 -36.14
CA ASN A 7 -0.29 11.79 -34.89
C ASN A 7 -1.04 10.48 -34.58
N PHE A 8 -0.37 9.39 -34.95
CA PHE A 8 -0.38 8.02 -34.43
C PHE A 8 -1.48 7.60 -33.44
N PRO A 9 -2.14 6.44 -33.67
CA PRO A 9 -2.80 5.73 -32.58
C PRO A 9 -1.72 5.20 -31.64
N VAL A 10 -1.46 5.91 -30.53
CA VAL A 10 -0.58 5.40 -29.48
C VAL A 10 -1.26 4.19 -28.87
N ALA A 11 -0.61 3.05 -29.01
CA ALA A 11 -0.97 1.79 -28.38
C ALA A 11 -1.10 1.96 -26.86
N VAL A 12 -2.32 2.23 -26.38
CA VAL A 12 -2.68 2.17 -24.96
C VAL A 12 -3.04 0.72 -24.63
N THR A 13 -2.06 -0.17 -24.71
CA THR A 13 -2.24 -1.58 -24.35
C THR A 13 -1.16 -1.97 -23.34
N ALA A 14 -1.60 -2.53 -22.22
CA ALA A 14 -0.85 -3.04 -21.06
C ALA A 14 -0.39 -2.05 -19.96
N LYS A 15 0.16 -0.86 -20.23
CA LYS A 15 0.61 0.05 -19.14
C LYS A 15 -0.54 0.80 -18.44
N CYS A 16 -1.62 1.07 -19.14
CA CYS A 16 -2.75 1.84 -18.61
C CYS A 16 -3.62 1.03 -17.62
N GLN A 17 -3.68 -0.30 -17.77
CA GLN A 17 -4.55 -1.16 -16.94
C GLN A 17 -4.05 -1.29 -15.49
N LYS A 18 -2.73 -1.34 -15.24
CA LYS A 18 -2.18 -1.38 -13.86
C LYS A 18 -2.40 -0.06 -13.13
N THR A 19 -2.33 1.06 -13.83
CA THR A 19 -2.54 2.40 -13.25
C THR A 19 -4.01 2.64 -12.94
N GLU A 20 -4.92 2.18 -13.80
CA GLU A 20 -6.36 2.29 -13.57
C GLU A 20 -6.84 1.36 -12.44
N LEU A 21 -6.28 0.14 -12.33
CA LEU A 21 -6.52 -0.75 -11.18
C LEU A 21 -5.99 -0.13 -9.88
N ALA A 22 -4.76 0.39 -9.88
CA ALA A 22 -4.20 1.11 -8.73
C ALA A 22 -5.05 2.34 -8.35
N ASN A 23 -5.50 3.13 -9.32
CA ASN A 23 -6.38 4.28 -9.06
C ASN A 23 -7.77 3.87 -8.55
N ASN A 24 -8.29 2.71 -8.98
CA ASN A 24 -9.55 2.18 -8.47
C ASN A 24 -9.37 1.65 -7.04
N TYR A 25 -8.27 0.96 -6.72
CA TYR A 25 -7.92 0.58 -5.34
C TYR A 25 -7.75 1.83 -4.45
N VAL A 26 -7.09 2.89 -4.93
CA VAL A 26 -6.96 4.17 -4.21
C VAL A 26 -8.32 4.84 -3.96
N LYS A 27 -9.29 4.69 -4.87
CA LYS A 27 -10.67 5.17 -4.67
C LYS A 27 -11.50 4.26 -3.75
N GLN A 28 -11.24 2.97 -3.75
CA GLN A 28 -12.05 1.95 -3.07
C GLN A 28 -11.69 1.83 -1.58
N PHE A 29 -10.45 2.16 -1.19
CA PHE A 29 -10.07 2.36 0.20
C PHE A 29 -10.37 3.79 0.63
N GLN A 30 -11.62 4.03 1.05
CA GLN A 30 -12.02 5.34 1.55
C GLN A 30 -11.19 5.71 2.79
N SER A 31 -10.85 6.98 2.94
CA SER A 31 -10.18 7.50 4.15
C SER A 31 -10.89 7.06 5.43
N ALA A 32 -12.21 6.89 5.38
CA ALA A 32 -13.04 6.42 6.48
C ALA A 32 -12.65 5.04 7.04
N GLU A 33 -12.23 4.07 6.21
CA GLU A 33 -11.78 2.76 6.70
C GLU A 33 -10.44 2.88 7.43
N VAL A 34 -9.52 3.66 6.87
CA VAL A 34 -8.22 3.90 7.52
C VAL A 34 -8.41 4.71 8.81
N ASP A 35 -9.28 5.72 8.81
CA ASP A 35 -9.62 6.51 9.99
C ASP A 35 -10.27 5.64 11.08
N ALA A 36 -11.11 4.67 10.69
CA ALA A 36 -11.68 3.70 11.62
C ALA A 36 -10.62 2.75 12.21
N ILE A 37 -9.69 2.25 11.40
CA ILE A 37 -8.55 1.43 11.84
C ILE A 37 -7.67 2.22 12.81
N LEU A 38 -7.33 3.47 12.46
CA LEU A 38 -6.55 4.37 13.32
C LEU A 38 -7.27 4.65 14.64
N LYS A 39 -8.58 4.88 14.59
CA LYS A 39 -9.40 5.08 15.78
C LYS A 39 -9.44 3.82 16.66
N GLN A 40 -9.54 2.63 16.09
CA GLN A 40 -9.45 1.36 16.83
C GLN A 40 -8.06 1.15 17.44
N ALA A 41 -7.00 1.55 16.74
CA ALA A 41 -5.63 1.50 17.22
C ALA A 41 -5.30 2.61 18.25
N GLY A 42 -6.23 3.54 18.54
CA GLY A 42 -6.01 4.68 19.44
C GLY A 42 -5.21 5.84 18.82
N GLU A 43 -4.85 5.75 17.55
CA GLU A 43 -4.00 6.69 16.80
C GLU A 43 -4.81 7.82 16.15
N THR A 44 -5.76 8.39 16.90
CA THR A 44 -6.66 9.46 16.40
C THR A 44 -5.92 10.73 15.97
N LYS A 45 -4.71 10.96 16.49
CA LYS A 45 -3.81 12.06 16.10
C LYS A 45 -3.40 11.99 14.63
N LEU A 46 -3.46 10.82 14.01
CA LEU A 46 -3.05 10.61 12.61
C LEU A 46 -4.21 10.82 11.63
N ILE A 47 -5.41 11.08 12.13
CA ILE A 47 -6.60 11.41 11.34
C ILE A 47 -6.51 12.89 10.94
N VAL A 48 -5.71 13.17 9.90
CA VAL A 48 -5.57 14.53 9.35
C VAL A 48 -6.34 14.69 8.04
N PRO A 49 -6.91 15.87 7.76
CA PRO A 49 -7.44 16.19 6.44
C PRO A 49 -6.29 16.24 5.42
N GLY A 50 -6.34 15.36 4.42
CA GLY A 50 -5.28 15.24 3.42
C GLY A 50 -5.43 13.96 2.59
N GLY A 51 -5.10 14.05 1.31
CA GLY A 51 -5.19 12.92 0.37
C GLY A 51 -4.01 11.97 0.51
N TRP A 52 -4.26 10.69 0.24
CA TRP A 52 -3.21 9.70 0.03
C TRP A 52 -2.51 9.95 -1.30
N THR A 53 -1.18 9.92 -1.29
CA THR A 53 -0.36 10.08 -2.50
C THR A 53 0.27 8.74 -2.86
N PRO A 54 0.17 8.28 -4.12
CA PRO A 54 0.82 7.03 -4.54
C PRO A 54 2.34 7.14 -4.37
N VAL A 55 2.95 6.07 -3.89
CA VAL A 55 4.41 5.92 -3.84
C VAL A 55 4.85 4.84 -4.80
N ASN A 56 6.13 4.90 -5.20
CA ASN A 56 6.70 3.87 -6.03
C ASN A 56 6.92 2.60 -5.19
N PRO A 57 6.24 1.47 -5.48
CA PRO A 57 6.44 0.24 -4.73
C PRO A 57 7.82 -0.37 -4.95
N ALA A 58 8.51 -0.04 -6.05
CA ALA A 58 9.88 -0.48 -6.32
C ALA A 58 10.93 0.33 -5.53
N ASP A 59 10.51 1.34 -4.77
CA ASP A 59 11.43 2.14 -3.96
C ASP A 59 12.00 1.29 -2.81
N PRO A 60 13.32 1.31 -2.57
CA PRO A 60 13.95 0.53 -1.50
C PRO A 60 13.34 0.79 -0.13
N HIS A 61 12.97 2.04 0.15
CA HIS A 61 12.36 2.42 1.42
C HIS A 61 10.97 1.79 1.59
N ILE A 62 10.17 1.76 0.52
CA ILE A 62 8.84 1.15 0.53
C ILE A 62 8.92 -0.37 0.67
N GLN A 63 9.90 -1.01 0.00
CA GLN A 63 10.17 -2.44 0.15
C GLN A 63 10.59 -2.78 1.58
N GLU A 64 11.39 -1.93 2.23
CA GLU A 64 11.79 -2.09 3.62
C GLU A 64 10.58 -2.01 4.57
N LEU A 65 9.70 -1.03 4.38
CA LEU A 65 8.47 -0.92 5.17
C LEU A 65 7.56 -2.14 4.97
N GLY A 66 7.50 -2.68 3.75
CA GLY A 66 6.79 -3.91 3.46
C GLY A 66 7.35 -5.13 4.20
N ARG A 67 8.68 -5.27 4.21
CA ARG A 67 9.35 -6.32 5.02
C ARG A 67 9.07 -6.15 6.50
N PHE A 68 9.25 -4.93 7.02
CA PHE A 68 8.99 -4.61 8.41
C PHE A 68 7.57 -5.03 8.83
N ALA A 69 6.56 -4.73 8.00
CA ALA A 69 5.19 -5.10 8.31
C ALA A 69 4.97 -6.62 8.39
N VAL A 70 5.57 -7.39 7.49
CA VAL A 70 5.48 -8.87 7.49
C VAL A 70 6.23 -9.46 8.68
N ASP A 71 7.46 -9.00 8.93
CA ASP A 71 8.27 -9.43 10.07
C ASP A 71 7.58 -9.15 11.41
N GLU A 72 7.00 -7.95 11.55
CA GLU A 72 6.32 -7.54 12.77
C GLU A 72 5.02 -8.34 12.99
N HIS A 73 4.27 -8.62 11.92
CA HIS A 73 3.11 -9.50 11.99
C HIS A 73 3.52 -10.92 12.42
N ASN A 74 4.50 -11.52 11.75
CA ASN A 74 5.02 -12.86 12.07
C ASN A 74 5.47 -12.96 13.54
N LYS A 75 6.09 -11.92 14.09
CA LYS A 75 6.47 -11.87 15.52
C LYS A 75 5.26 -11.84 16.46
N GLN A 76 4.18 -11.16 16.07
CA GLN A 76 2.99 -10.99 16.90
C GLN A 76 2.07 -12.21 16.86
N THR A 77 1.87 -12.81 15.68
CA THR A 77 0.94 -13.93 15.48
C THR A 77 1.62 -15.30 15.50
N GLY A 78 2.93 -15.35 15.32
CA GLY A 78 3.69 -16.59 15.14
C GLY A 78 3.60 -17.16 13.72
N ASP A 79 3.06 -16.40 12.77
CA ASP A 79 3.01 -16.76 11.36
C ASP A 79 4.40 -16.80 10.73
N LYS A 80 4.49 -17.46 9.57
CA LYS A 80 5.75 -17.65 8.82
C LYS A 80 5.61 -17.13 7.39
N LEU A 81 5.01 -15.96 7.25
CA LEU A 81 4.86 -15.31 5.95
C LEU A 81 6.23 -14.85 5.44
N VAL A 82 6.54 -15.18 4.19
CA VAL A 82 7.75 -14.76 3.50
C VAL A 82 7.42 -13.59 2.60
N PHE A 83 7.93 -12.41 2.95
CA PHE A 83 7.80 -11.21 2.11
C PHE A 83 8.35 -11.47 0.70
N VAL A 84 7.53 -11.20 -0.33
CA VAL A 84 7.93 -11.31 -1.74
C VAL A 84 8.27 -9.93 -2.29
N ALA A 85 7.28 -9.05 -2.35
CA ALA A 85 7.40 -7.71 -2.89
C ALA A 85 6.24 -6.81 -2.47
N VAL A 86 6.45 -5.50 -2.44
CA VAL A 86 5.35 -4.54 -2.41
C VAL A 86 4.77 -4.40 -3.83
N VAL A 87 3.45 -4.58 -3.95
CA VAL A 87 2.70 -4.45 -5.22
C VAL A 87 2.29 -3.00 -5.45
N ALA A 88 1.84 -2.34 -4.38
CA ALA A 88 1.41 -0.95 -4.42
C ALA A 88 1.63 -0.30 -3.05
N GLY A 89 1.81 1.02 -3.04
CA GLY A 89 1.93 1.78 -1.82
C GLY A 89 1.29 3.15 -1.95
N LEU A 90 0.80 3.67 -0.85
CA LEU A 90 0.34 5.02 -0.67
C LEU A 90 1.01 5.61 0.56
N LYS A 91 1.27 6.92 0.54
CA LYS A 91 1.69 7.65 1.71
C LYS A 91 0.77 8.82 2.00
N LYS A 92 0.67 9.18 3.27
CA LYS A 92 -0.05 10.36 3.73
C LYS A 92 0.80 11.06 4.80
N PRO A 93 1.29 12.28 4.53
CA PRO A 93 1.95 13.07 5.54
C PRO A 93 0.92 13.49 6.61
N VAL A 94 1.31 13.34 7.87
CA VAL A 94 0.59 13.79 9.07
C VAL A 94 1.54 14.72 9.84
N GLU A 95 1.00 15.61 10.67
CA GLU A 95 1.73 16.78 11.20
C GLU A 95 3.11 16.48 11.82
N LEU A 96 3.32 15.26 12.34
CA LEU A 96 4.59 14.76 12.92
C LEU A 96 4.84 13.27 12.63
N ALA A 97 4.36 12.78 11.50
CA ALA A 97 4.61 11.43 11.02
C ALA A 97 4.25 11.28 9.53
N THR A 98 4.53 10.14 8.94
CA THR A 98 4.02 9.73 7.64
C THR A 98 3.36 8.37 7.79
N LEU A 99 2.11 8.28 7.37
CA LEU A 99 1.42 7.01 7.24
C LEU A 99 1.72 6.42 5.87
N TYR A 100 2.05 5.14 5.85
CA TYR A 100 2.28 4.35 4.65
C TYR A 100 1.30 3.20 4.61
N TRP A 101 0.45 3.20 3.59
CA TRP A 101 -0.46 2.11 3.31
C TRP A 101 0.14 1.27 2.19
N LEU A 102 0.51 0.04 2.51
CA LEU A 102 1.25 -0.85 1.62
C LEU A 102 0.41 -2.08 1.30
N ILE A 103 0.43 -2.46 0.03
CA ILE A 103 -0.10 -3.71 -0.47
C ILE A 103 1.09 -4.61 -0.73
N ILE A 104 1.23 -5.62 0.10
CA ILE A 104 2.37 -6.52 0.15
C ILE A 104 1.94 -7.87 -0.40
N GLU A 105 2.74 -8.42 -1.28
CA GLU A 105 2.64 -9.83 -1.65
C GLU A 105 3.56 -10.63 -0.73
N ALA A 106 3.00 -11.61 -0.05
CA ALA A 106 3.76 -12.54 0.78
C ALA A 106 3.35 -13.98 0.48
N LYS A 107 4.30 -14.88 0.68
CA LYS A 107 4.09 -16.32 0.54
C LYS A 107 3.89 -16.94 1.91
N ASP A 108 2.89 -17.78 2.03
CA ASP A 108 2.76 -18.63 3.20
C ASP A 108 3.77 -19.81 3.18
N SER A 109 3.88 -20.53 4.29
CA SER A 109 4.66 -21.77 4.41
C SER A 109 4.25 -22.83 3.38
N ASP A 110 2.99 -22.84 2.96
CA ASP A 110 2.48 -23.72 1.90
C ASP A 110 2.86 -23.27 0.48
N GLY A 111 3.57 -22.15 0.33
CA GLY A 111 4.00 -21.59 -0.96
C GLY A 111 2.92 -20.81 -1.70
N ASN A 112 1.74 -20.64 -1.09
CA ASN A 112 0.64 -19.85 -1.62
C ASN A 112 0.98 -18.35 -1.54
N GLN A 113 0.87 -17.65 -2.67
CA GLN A 113 1.07 -16.20 -2.74
C GLN A 113 -0.24 -15.50 -2.43
N ASN A 114 -0.27 -14.79 -1.31
CA ASN A 114 -1.43 -14.00 -0.90
C ASN A 114 -1.05 -12.52 -0.84
N ILE A 115 -2.07 -11.68 -0.98
CA ILE A 115 -1.92 -10.24 -0.90
C ILE A 115 -2.34 -9.80 0.50
N TYR A 116 -1.54 -8.93 1.10
CA TYR A 116 -1.74 -8.40 2.43
C TYR A 116 -1.78 -6.88 2.36
N LYS A 117 -2.57 -6.29 3.26
CA LYS A 117 -2.64 -4.84 3.49
C LYS A 117 -1.90 -4.57 4.78
N ALA A 118 -0.96 -3.63 4.73
CA ALA A 118 -0.27 -3.14 5.91
C ALA A 118 -0.40 -1.62 6.02
N LEU A 119 -0.65 -1.13 7.23
CA LEU A 119 -0.56 0.28 7.57
C LEU A 119 0.62 0.47 8.52
N VAL A 120 1.65 1.16 8.03
CA VAL A 120 2.85 1.48 8.78
C VAL A 120 2.87 2.98 9.03
N GLN A 121 3.18 3.38 10.25
CA GLN A 121 3.44 4.76 10.62
C GLN A 121 4.93 4.94 10.82
N GLU A 122 5.48 5.98 10.22
CA GLU A 122 6.85 6.43 10.44
C GLU A 122 6.80 7.81 11.07
N THR A 123 7.41 8.01 12.23
CA THR A 123 7.51 9.35 12.83
C THR A 123 8.79 10.05 12.37
N ASP A 124 8.87 11.37 12.51
CA ASP A 124 10.09 12.15 12.24
C ASP A 124 11.30 11.76 13.12
N LEU A 125 11.09 10.89 14.11
CA LEU A 125 12.13 10.30 14.95
C LEU A 125 12.65 8.95 14.40
N GLU A 126 12.37 8.64 13.13
CA GLU A 126 12.70 7.37 12.46
C GLU A 126 12.11 6.12 13.15
N MET A 127 11.11 6.30 14.02
CA MET A 127 10.40 5.18 14.63
C MET A 127 9.30 4.69 13.69
N LYS A 128 9.37 3.40 13.35
CA LYS A 128 8.40 2.70 12.50
C LYS A 128 7.50 1.87 13.40
N LYS A 129 6.20 2.00 13.21
CA LYS A 129 5.18 1.26 13.97
C LYS A 129 4.18 0.64 13.00
N LEU A 130 3.94 -0.65 13.14
CA LEU A 130 2.86 -1.34 12.44
C LEU A 130 1.55 -1.02 13.15
N LEU A 131 0.63 -0.35 12.45
CA LEU A 131 -0.69 -0.01 12.97
C LEU A 131 -1.73 -1.07 12.62
N TYR A 132 -1.63 -1.62 11.42
CA TYR A 132 -2.56 -2.63 10.94
C TYR A 132 -1.87 -3.57 9.97
N PHE A 133 -2.21 -4.84 10.07
CA PHE A 133 -1.86 -5.85 9.08
C PHE A 133 -3.06 -6.78 8.92
N GLY A 134 -3.48 -6.99 7.68
CA GLY A 134 -4.61 -7.85 7.37
C GLY A 134 -4.45 -8.50 6.00
N GLU A 135 -4.79 -9.78 5.91
CA GLU A 135 -4.82 -10.50 4.65
C GLU A 135 -5.98 -10.03 3.78
N VAL A 136 -5.71 -9.84 2.48
CA VAL A 136 -6.75 -9.64 1.47
C VAL A 136 -7.20 -11.02 1.03
N VAL A 137 -8.16 -11.59 1.75
CA VAL A 137 -8.74 -12.88 1.38
C VAL A 137 -9.37 -12.75 -0.01
N PRO A 138 -8.82 -13.38 -1.08
CA PRO A 138 -9.52 -13.41 -2.35
C PRO A 138 -10.81 -14.20 -2.15
N PRO A 139 -11.94 -13.78 -2.77
CA PRO A 139 -13.18 -14.54 -2.67
C PRO A 139 -12.92 -15.98 -3.12
N VAL A 140 -13.11 -16.90 -2.18
CA VAL A 140 -13.01 -18.34 -2.41
C VAL A 140 -14.02 -18.67 -3.50
N ASN A 141 -13.55 -19.13 -4.65
CA ASN A 141 -14.39 -19.51 -5.78
C ASN A 141 -14.43 -21.03 -5.88
#